data_AF-A0A1I2TKS0-F1
#
_entry.id   AF-A0A1I2TKS0-F1
#
_cell.length_a   1.000
_cell.length_b   1.000
_cell.length_c   1.000
_cell.angle_alpha   90.00
_cell.angle_beta   90.00
_cell.angle_gamma   90.00
#
_symmetry.space_group_name_H-M   'P 1'
#
loop_
_entity.id
_entity.type
_entity.pdbx_description
1 polymer ?
#
loop_
_entity_poly.entity_id
_entity_poly.type
_entity_poly.pdbx_seq_one_letter_code
_entity_poly.pdbx_strand_id
1 'polypeptide(L)'
;MGCSDPVITAADFRALGPAGVLARLKREEAARRPAPATRRAHTPKCELRPEWVDRPIAETVVLDLPMPPGVNNLYFNRPGVGRVKAARYRRWRADAVRLGALQAPGRIVGRADITIHLMATEGDTDAYAKPLIDAAKQIGVIADDGKRYVRHVTSLRSDRPDAVRMVFVRVTDGVAVAS
;
A
#
# COMPACT_ATOMS: atom_id res chain seq x y z
N MET A 1 -27.12 12.32 43.67
CA MET A 1 -27.98 13.48 43.34
C MET A 1 -27.27 14.21 42.21
N GLY A 2 -27.50 13.89 40.95
CA GLY A 2 -28.72 14.24 40.21
C GLY A 2 -28.49 15.54 39.45
N CYS A 3 -27.52 15.57 38.53
CA CYS A 3 -27.34 16.69 37.60
C CYS A 3 -28.22 16.40 36.39
N SER A 4 -29.49 16.79 36.48
CA SER A 4 -30.41 16.75 35.35
C SER A 4 -30.07 17.90 34.40
N ASP A 5 -29.69 17.58 33.17
CA ASP A 5 -29.64 18.58 32.10
C ASP A 5 -31.03 19.23 31.96
N PRO A 6 -31.11 20.57 31.76
CA PRO A 6 -32.39 21.22 31.57
C PRO A 6 -33.05 20.71 30.28
N VAL A 7 -34.21 20.06 30.42
CA VAL A 7 -35.07 19.70 29.29
C VAL A 7 -35.66 21.00 28.72
N ILE A 8 -35.19 21.38 27.54
CA ILE A 8 -35.64 22.56 26.78
C ILE A 8 -37.11 22.38 26.40
N THR A 9 -37.94 23.40 26.64
CA THR A 9 -39.38 23.34 26.35
C THR A 9 -39.69 24.08 25.05
N ALA A 10 -40.83 23.78 24.42
CA ALA A 10 -41.27 24.42 23.17
C ALA A 10 -41.43 25.95 23.27
N ALA A 11 -41.50 26.51 24.49
CA ALA A 11 -41.54 27.95 24.74
C ALA A 11 -40.22 28.65 24.40
N ASP A 12 -39.07 27.99 24.59
CA ASP A 12 -37.74 28.54 24.31
C ASP A 12 -37.50 28.75 22.80
N PHE A 13 -38.19 28.00 21.95
CA PHE A 13 -38.14 28.14 20.49
C PHE A 13 -38.92 29.36 19.97
N ARG A 14 -40.00 29.78 20.65
CA ARG A 14 -40.83 30.92 20.21
C ARG A 14 -40.17 32.28 20.46
N ALA A 15 -39.21 32.37 21.38
CA ALA A 15 -38.48 33.61 21.66
C ALA A 15 -37.37 33.91 20.64
N LEU A 16 -36.95 32.91 19.84
CA LEU A 16 -35.98 33.10 18.78
C LEU A 16 -36.71 33.42 17.48
N GLY A 17 -36.49 34.62 16.93
CA GLY A 17 -36.91 34.92 15.57
C GLY A 17 -36.30 33.92 14.54
N PRO A 18 -36.80 33.88 13.30
CA PRO A 18 -36.40 32.87 12.31
C PRO A 18 -34.87 32.82 12.06
N ALA A 19 -34.18 33.95 12.16
CA ALA A 19 -32.72 34.01 12.08
C ALA A 19 -32.01 33.36 13.29
N GLY A 20 -32.59 33.47 14.49
CA GLY A 20 -32.07 32.86 15.72
C GLY A 20 -32.22 31.34 15.72
N VAL A 21 -33.34 30.83 15.19
CA VAL A 21 -33.56 29.39 14.99
C VAL A 21 -32.55 28.85 13.97
N LEU A 22 -32.36 29.52 12.83
CA LEU A 22 -31.42 29.09 11.80
C LEU A 22 -29.96 29.10 12.29
N ALA A 23 -29.58 30.13 13.05
CA ALA A 23 -28.23 30.23 13.62
C ALA A 23 -27.95 29.15 14.67
N ARG A 24 -28.98 28.71 15.40
CA ARG A 24 -28.87 27.62 16.38
C ARG A 24 -28.79 26.26 15.70
N LEU A 25 -29.64 26.00 14.70
CA LEU A 25 -29.57 24.78 13.90
C LEU A 25 -28.20 24.61 13.22
N LYS A 26 -27.64 25.69 12.67
CA LYS A 26 -26.28 25.68 12.11
C LYS A 26 -25.20 25.36 13.14
N ARG A 27 -25.35 25.82 14.39
CA ARG A 27 -24.41 25.49 15.49
C ARG A 27 -24.55 24.03 15.92
N GLU A 28 -25.76 23.52 16.01
CA GLU A 28 -26.02 22.11 16.35
C GLU A 28 -25.54 21.16 15.24
N GLU A 29 -25.71 21.53 13.97
CA GLU A 29 -25.17 20.80 12.82
C GLU A 29 -23.63 20.85 12.79
N ALA A 30 -23.03 22.00 13.10
CA ALA A 30 -21.58 22.12 13.23
C ALA A 30 -21.03 21.29 14.41
N ALA A 31 -21.77 21.19 15.53
CA ALA A 31 -21.40 20.38 16.68
C ALA A 31 -21.57 18.86 16.44
N ARG A 32 -22.48 18.47 15.54
CA ARG A 32 -22.65 17.09 15.07
C ARG A 32 -21.67 16.69 13.98
N ARG A 33 -20.93 17.64 13.41
CA ARG A 33 -19.92 17.34 12.41
C ARG A 33 -18.78 16.58 13.09
N PRO A 34 -18.45 15.36 12.63
CA PRO A 34 -17.32 14.62 13.22
C PRO A 34 -16.06 15.45 13.10
N ALA A 35 -15.23 15.42 14.15
CA ALA A 35 -13.94 16.10 14.16
C ALA A 35 -13.16 15.75 12.87
N PRO A 36 -12.44 16.72 12.27
CA PRO A 36 -11.64 16.44 11.08
C PRO A 36 -10.69 15.27 11.40
N ALA A 37 -10.69 14.27 10.51
CA ALA A 37 -9.91 13.05 10.68
C ALA A 37 -8.50 13.39 11.17
N THR A 38 -8.16 12.89 12.35
CA THR A 38 -6.87 13.12 13.01
C THR A 38 -5.73 12.90 12.00
N ARG A 39 -4.81 13.88 11.97
CA ARG A 39 -3.57 13.91 11.18
C ARG A 39 -3.04 12.50 10.96
N ARG A 40 -2.93 12.06 9.68
CA ARG A 40 -2.43 10.73 9.30
C ARG A 40 -1.19 10.42 10.14
N ALA A 41 -1.21 9.31 10.88
CA ALA A 41 -0.04 8.80 11.57
C ALA A 41 1.15 8.84 10.61
N HIS A 42 2.28 9.39 11.07
CA HIS A 42 3.50 9.43 10.28
C HIS A 42 3.85 8.00 9.90
N THR A 43 3.65 7.63 8.63
CA THR A 43 4.12 6.34 8.13
C THR A 43 5.62 6.30 8.41
N PRO A 44 6.12 5.31 9.17
CA PRO A 44 7.54 5.22 9.45
C PRO A 44 8.31 5.23 8.13
N LYS A 45 9.48 5.89 8.11
CA LYS A 45 10.37 5.83 6.95
C LYS A 45 10.52 4.37 6.52
N CYS A 46 10.57 4.12 5.22
CA CYS A 46 10.59 2.74 4.68
C CYS A 46 11.69 1.87 5.31
N GLU A 47 12.80 2.49 5.72
CA GLU A 47 13.95 1.88 6.41
C GLU A 47 13.68 1.44 7.86
N LEU A 48 12.60 1.94 8.47
CA LEU A 48 12.21 1.67 9.87
C LEU A 48 11.05 0.67 9.96
N ARG A 49 10.63 0.09 8.83
CA ARG A 49 9.56 -0.90 8.78
C ARG A 49 10.06 -2.23 9.37
N PRO A 50 9.46 -2.78 10.44
CA PRO A 50 9.92 -4.02 11.06
C PRO A 50 10.05 -5.17 10.06
N GLU A 51 9.10 -5.27 9.12
CA GLU A 51 9.11 -6.28 8.06
C GLU A 51 10.35 -6.23 7.13
N TRP A 52 11.03 -5.08 7.08
CA TRP A 52 12.30 -4.90 6.37
C TRP A 52 13.50 -4.87 7.32
N VAL A 53 13.40 -4.35 8.55
CA VAL A 53 14.56 -4.24 9.47
C VAL A 53 15.05 -5.60 9.95
N ASP A 54 14.12 -6.50 10.25
CA ASP A 54 14.42 -7.76 10.95
C ASP A 54 14.91 -8.87 10.01
N ARG A 55 14.92 -8.62 8.70
CA ARG A 55 15.34 -9.61 7.70
C ARG A 55 16.86 -9.63 7.50
N PRO A 56 17.47 -10.81 7.29
CA PRO A 56 18.89 -10.91 7.00
C PRO A 56 19.22 -10.19 5.69
N ILE A 57 20.35 -9.48 5.68
CA ILE A 57 20.85 -8.82 4.46
C ILE A 57 21.33 -9.91 3.50
N ALA A 58 20.91 -9.80 2.24
CA ALA A 58 21.31 -10.71 1.17
C ALA A 58 21.79 -9.92 -0.06
N GLU A 59 22.73 -10.52 -0.80
CA GLU A 59 23.17 -9.99 -2.10
C GLU A 59 22.18 -10.37 -3.21
N THR A 60 21.57 -11.55 -3.08
CA THR A 60 20.54 -12.04 -4.01
C THR A 60 19.34 -12.56 -3.22
N VAL A 61 18.13 -12.18 -3.63
CA VAL A 61 16.88 -12.71 -3.09
C VAL A 61 16.04 -13.27 -4.22
N VAL A 62 15.56 -14.50 -4.05
CA VAL A 62 14.58 -15.12 -4.95
C VAL A 62 13.26 -15.22 -4.22
N LEU A 63 12.19 -14.84 -4.89
CA LEU A 63 10.84 -14.82 -4.35
C LEU A 63 9.85 -15.34 -5.38
N ASP A 64 9.12 -16.39 -5.04
CA ASP A 64 8.08 -16.96 -5.90
C ASP A 64 6.69 -16.47 -5.43
N LEU A 65 5.93 -15.80 -6.30
CA LEU A 65 4.62 -15.23 -5.98
C LEU A 65 3.54 -15.77 -6.92
N PRO A 66 2.27 -15.84 -6.45
CA PRO A 66 1.15 -16.16 -7.32
C PRO A 66 0.94 -15.05 -8.36
N MET A 67 0.43 -15.41 -9.54
CA MET A 67 0.17 -14.45 -10.61
C MET A 67 -0.84 -13.36 -10.18
N PRO A 68 -0.51 -12.07 -10.33
CA PRO A 68 -1.45 -10.96 -10.04
C PRO A 68 -2.67 -10.96 -10.96
N PRO A 69 -3.80 -10.36 -10.50
CA PRO A 69 -4.93 -10.13 -11.37
C PRO A 69 -4.56 -9.14 -12.49
N GLY A 70 -5.06 -9.38 -13.71
CA GLY A 70 -4.82 -8.52 -14.87
C GLY A 70 -5.14 -7.03 -14.65
N VAL A 71 -4.40 -6.17 -15.34
CA VAL A 71 -4.29 -4.73 -15.04
C VAL A 71 -5.57 -3.93 -15.15
N ASN A 72 -6.50 -4.35 -16.01
CA ASN A 72 -7.79 -3.69 -16.19
C ASN A 72 -8.65 -3.66 -14.90
N ASN A 73 -8.25 -4.40 -13.85
CA ASN A 73 -8.97 -4.50 -12.58
C ASN A 73 -8.13 -4.16 -11.34
N LEU A 74 -6.97 -3.51 -11.47
CA LEU A 74 -6.13 -3.21 -10.29
C LEU A 74 -6.58 -1.96 -9.52
N TYR A 75 -7.13 -0.99 -10.23
CA TYR A 75 -7.51 0.31 -9.67
C TYR A 75 -8.84 0.77 -10.27
N PHE A 76 -9.63 1.46 -9.46
CA PHE A 76 -10.84 2.15 -9.91
C PHE A 76 -10.86 3.56 -9.33
N ASN A 77 -11.50 4.49 -10.03
CA ASN A 77 -11.67 5.85 -9.54
C ASN A 77 -12.90 5.91 -8.64
N ARG A 78 -12.71 6.35 -7.39
CA ARG A 78 -13.82 6.61 -6.46
C ARG A 78 -14.09 8.12 -6.43
N PRO A 79 -15.35 8.56 -6.66
CA PRO A 79 -15.71 9.98 -6.57
C PRO A 79 -15.24 10.60 -5.25
N GLY A 80 -14.54 11.75 -5.33
CA GLY A 80 -14.03 12.49 -4.17
C GLY A 80 -12.77 11.91 -3.48
N VAL A 81 -12.24 10.77 -3.93
CA VAL A 81 -11.03 10.14 -3.33
C VAL A 81 -9.89 9.96 -4.34
N GLY A 82 -10.22 9.79 -5.62
CA GLY A 82 -9.24 9.54 -6.69
C GLY A 82 -9.05 8.04 -6.96
N ARG A 83 -7.84 7.65 -7.42
CA ARG A 83 -7.53 6.27 -7.83
C ARG A 83 -7.34 5.36 -6.61
N VAL A 84 -8.18 4.34 -6.48
CA VAL A 84 -8.22 3.42 -5.34
C VAL A 84 -7.94 1.98 -5.80
N LYS A 85 -7.19 1.21 -5.00
CA LYS A 85 -6.94 -0.23 -5.25
C LYS A 85 -8.25 -1.02 -5.27
N ALA A 86 -8.48 -1.85 -6.28
CA ALA A 86 -9.63 -2.73 -6.36
C ALA A 86 -9.63 -3.79 -5.24
N ALA A 87 -10.81 -4.28 -4.85
CA ALA A 87 -10.93 -5.31 -3.80
C ALA A 87 -10.18 -6.60 -4.16
N ARG A 88 -10.28 -7.04 -5.43
CA ARG A 88 -9.55 -8.21 -5.96
C ARG A 88 -8.04 -8.05 -5.83
N TYR A 89 -7.50 -6.86 -6.15
CA TYR A 89 -6.08 -6.57 -5.99
C TYR A 89 -5.65 -6.60 -4.53
N ARG A 90 -6.44 -6.02 -3.62
CA ARG A 90 -6.14 -6.06 -2.18
C ARG A 90 -6.07 -7.49 -1.63
N ARG A 91 -7.04 -8.33 -2.02
CA ARG A 91 -7.09 -9.75 -1.62
C ARG A 91 -5.87 -10.51 -2.13
N TRP A 92 -5.60 -10.42 -3.44
CA TRP A 92 -4.41 -11.04 -4.02
C TRP A 92 -3.13 -10.58 -3.32
N ARG A 93 -2.99 -9.28 -3.05
CA ARG A 93 -1.79 -8.76 -2.38
C ARG A 93 -1.62 -9.31 -0.97
N ALA A 94 -2.71 -9.43 -0.20
CA ALA A 94 -2.66 -10.04 1.13
C ALA A 94 -2.21 -11.51 1.06
N ASP A 95 -2.77 -12.27 0.12
CA ASP A 95 -2.42 -13.67 -0.09
C ASP A 95 -0.96 -13.83 -0.55
N ALA A 96 -0.52 -13.01 -1.52
CA ALA A 96 0.85 -13.00 -2.03
C ALA A 96 1.86 -12.64 -0.95
N VAL A 97 1.56 -11.65 -0.10
CA VAL A 97 2.42 -11.27 1.04
C VAL A 97 2.51 -12.42 2.05
N ARG A 98 1.39 -13.07 2.36
CA ARG A 98 1.37 -14.23 3.27
C ARG A 98 2.24 -15.36 2.73
N LEU A 99 2.07 -15.73 1.47
CA LEU A 99 2.82 -16.82 0.82
C LEU A 99 4.30 -16.46 0.66
N GLY A 100 4.62 -15.23 0.28
CA GLY A 100 5.99 -14.75 0.15
C GLY A 100 6.72 -14.64 1.48
N ALA A 101 6.03 -14.26 2.56
CA ALA A 101 6.63 -14.21 3.89
C ALA A 101 7.02 -15.61 4.40
N LEU A 102 6.26 -16.66 4.06
CA LEU A 102 6.56 -18.05 4.41
C LEU A 102 7.86 -18.58 3.78
N GLN A 103 8.33 -17.99 2.69
CA GLN A 103 9.62 -18.31 2.08
C GLN A 103 10.81 -17.75 2.87
N ALA A 104 10.55 -16.95 3.92
CA ALA A 104 11.56 -16.29 4.75
C ALA A 104 12.67 -15.59 3.95
N PRO A 105 12.36 -14.77 2.92
CA PRO A 105 13.39 -14.14 2.11
C PRO A 105 14.26 -13.17 2.92
N GLY A 106 15.51 -13.02 2.51
CA GLY A 106 16.35 -11.90 2.97
C GLY A 106 15.85 -10.54 2.47
N ARG A 107 16.62 -9.50 2.76
CA ARG A 107 16.41 -8.14 2.25
C ARG A 107 17.61 -7.65 1.46
N ILE A 108 17.33 -6.88 0.43
CA ILE A 108 18.35 -6.10 -0.28
C ILE A 108 18.49 -4.75 0.39
N VAL A 109 19.74 -4.36 0.67
CA VAL A 109 20.11 -3.03 1.16
C VAL A 109 20.77 -2.25 0.03
N GLY A 110 20.33 -1.01 -0.18
CA GLY A 110 20.80 -0.19 -1.30
C GLY A 110 20.00 -0.46 -2.57
N ARG A 111 20.66 -0.28 -3.73
CA ARG A 111 20.02 -0.39 -5.05
C ARG A 111 19.94 -1.85 -5.47
N ALA A 112 18.86 -2.23 -6.14
CA ALA A 112 18.63 -3.57 -6.65
C ALA A 112 18.26 -3.52 -8.15
N ASP A 113 18.71 -4.53 -8.88
CA ASP A 113 18.13 -4.92 -10.16
C ASP A 113 17.11 -6.02 -9.92
N ILE A 114 15.96 -5.92 -10.59
CA ILE A 114 14.85 -6.86 -10.42
C ILE A 114 14.59 -7.54 -11.75
N THR A 115 14.67 -8.86 -11.76
CA THR A 115 14.23 -9.69 -12.89
C THR A 115 12.95 -10.41 -12.51
N ILE A 116 11.90 -10.24 -13.31
CA ILE A 116 10.59 -10.86 -13.09
C ILE A 116 10.37 -11.88 -14.21
N HIS A 117 10.30 -13.15 -13.83
CA HIS A 117 9.95 -14.25 -14.71
C HIS A 117 8.45 -14.52 -14.60
N LEU A 118 7.68 -14.00 -15.54
CA LEU A 118 6.24 -14.16 -15.60
C LEU A 118 5.88 -15.45 -16.32
N MET A 119 4.91 -16.18 -15.77
CA MET A 119 4.31 -17.31 -16.47
C MET A 119 3.63 -16.88 -17.77
N ALA A 120 3.42 -17.82 -18.68
CA ALA A 120 2.72 -17.57 -19.94
C ALA A 120 1.33 -16.94 -19.69
N THR A 121 1.11 -15.76 -20.26
CA THR A 121 -0.14 -15.00 -20.13
C THR A 121 -0.39 -14.20 -21.40
N GLU A 122 -1.64 -13.99 -21.77
CA GLU A 122 -2.03 -13.19 -22.94
C GLU A 122 -1.89 -11.67 -22.69
N GLY A 123 -1.73 -11.25 -21.43
CA GLY A 123 -1.60 -9.84 -21.06
C GLY A 123 -0.24 -9.22 -21.37
N ASP A 124 -0.21 -7.89 -21.34
CA ASP A 124 1.02 -7.11 -21.37
C ASP A 124 1.89 -7.40 -20.14
N THR A 125 3.17 -7.69 -20.39
CA THR A 125 4.16 -8.13 -19.41
C THR A 125 4.42 -7.05 -18.35
N ASP A 126 4.57 -5.80 -18.78
CA ASP A 126 4.93 -4.67 -17.90
C ASP A 126 3.82 -4.32 -16.91
N ALA A 127 2.61 -4.66 -17.30
CA ALA A 127 1.39 -4.47 -16.54
C ALA A 127 1.45 -5.20 -15.17
N TYR A 128 2.22 -6.30 -15.08
CA TYR A 128 2.33 -7.11 -13.88
C TYR A 128 3.48 -6.71 -12.93
N ALA A 129 4.46 -5.95 -13.41
CA ALA A 129 5.64 -5.58 -12.62
C ALA A 129 5.25 -4.80 -11.35
N LYS A 130 4.32 -3.83 -11.48
CA LYS A 130 3.93 -2.97 -10.36
C LYS A 130 3.27 -3.75 -9.21
N PRO A 131 2.25 -4.62 -9.42
CA PRO A 131 1.70 -5.48 -8.37
C PRO A 131 2.75 -6.32 -7.63
N LEU A 132 3.70 -6.89 -8.37
CA LEU A 132 4.72 -7.78 -7.83
C LEU A 132 5.73 -7.02 -6.96
N ILE A 133 6.19 -5.86 -7.43
CA ILE A 133 7.06 -4.97 -6.65
C ILE A 133 6.34 -4.44 -5.40
N ASP A 134 5.06 -4.08 -5.51
CA ASP A 134 4.20 -3.67 -4.38
C ASP A 134 4.11 -4.78 -3.30
N ALA A 135 4.08 -6.04 -3.72
CA ALA A 135 4.06 -7.20 -2.82
C ALA A 135 5.44 -7.44 -2.19
N ALA A 136 6.53 -7.43 -2.98
CA ALA A 136 7.89 -7.58 -2.48
C ALA A 136 8.28 -6.50 -1.45
N LYS A 137 7.83 -5.25 -1.67
CA LYS A 137 7.96 -4.16 -0.71
C LYS A 137 7.22 -4.45 0.60
N GLN A 138 6.02 -5.03 0.53
CA GLN A 138 5.25 -5.35 1.72
C GLN A 138 5.78 -6.57 2.46
N ILE A 139 6.36 -7.53 1.74
CA ILE A 139 7.09 -8.68 2.32
C ILE A 139 8.35 -8.19 3.06
N GLY A 140 9.02 -7.16 2.54
CA GLY A 140 10.24 -6.61 3.12
C GLY A 140 11.52 -7.04 2.40
N VAL A 141 11.43 -7.45 1.13
CA VAL A 141 12.62 -7.73 0.30
C VAL A 141 13.35 -6.44 -0.06
N ILE A 142 12.59 -5.39 -0.37
CA ILE A 142 13.09 -4.04 -0.64
C ILE A 142 12.40 -3.04 0.30
N ALA A 143 13.11 -1.97 0.64
CA ALA A 143 12.52 -0.91 1.47
C ALA A 143 11.44 -0.13 0.71
N ASP A 144 11.73 0.26 -0.55
CA ASP A 144 10.81 0.99 -1.40
C ASP A 144 11.01 0.69 -2.90
N ASP A 145 10.06 1.10 -3.76
CA ASP A 145 10.14 0.98 -5.23
C ASP A 145 10.74 2.20 -5.93
N GLY A 146 11.23 3.19 -5.16
CA GLY A 146 11.87 4.39 -5.69
C GLY A 146 13.28 4.16 -6.24
N LYS A 147 13.78 5.10 -7.05
CA LYS A 147 15.10 5.06 -7.73
C LYS A 147 16.31 4.84 -6.80
N ARG A 148 16.14 5.11 -5.50
CA ARG A 148 17.14 4.88 -4.44
C ARG A 148 17.33 3.40 -4.10
N TYR A 149 16.31 2.57 -4.33
CA TYR A 149 16.32 1.15 -3.99
C TYR A 149 16.18 0.25 -5.21
N VAL A 150 15.61 0.75 -6.30
CA VAL A 150 15.47 0.01 -7.55
C VAL A 150 16.20 0.77 -8.65
N ARG A 151 17.19 0.12 -9.27
CA ARG A 151 17.94 0.65 -10.41
C ARG A 151 17.30 0.23 -11.73
N HIS A 152 17.00 -1.04 -11.87
CA HIS A 152 16.49 -1.63 -13.10
C HIS A 152 15.41 -2.67 -12.82
N VAL A 153 14.45 -2.79 -13.74
CA VAL A 153 13.41 -3.81 -13.69
C VAL A 153 13.28 -4.41 -15.09
N THR A 154 13.45 -5.72 -15.19
CA THR A 154 13.30 -6.48 -16.42
C THR A 154 12.19 -7.50 -16.23
N SER A 155 11.23 -7.52 -17.14
CA SER A 155 10.16 -8.52 -17.15
C SER A 155 10.35 -9.46 -18.32
N LEU A 156 10.47 -10.76 -18.04
CA LEU A 156 10.70 -11.82 -19.02
C LEU A 156 9.53 -12.80 -18.95
N ARG A 157 9.17 -13.39 -20.09
CA ARG A 157 8.27 -14.54 -20.12
C ARG A 157 9.07 -15.79 -19.79
N SER A 158 8.51 -16.65 -18.94
CA SER A 158 9.06 -17.94 -18.57
C SER A 158 8.03 -19.02 -18.86
N ASP A 159 8.54 -20.18 -19.22
CA ASP A 159 7.85 -21.46 -19.37
C ASP A 159 7.46 -22.10 -18.03
N ARG A 160 7.84 -21.52 -16.88
CA ARG A 160 7.39 -22.02 -15.58
C ARG A 160 5.87 -21.93 -15.43
N PRO A 161 5.20 -23.04 -15.06
CA PRO A 161 3.76 -23.08 -14.96
C PRO A 161 3.22 -22.70 -13.57
N ASP A 162 4.07 -22.67 -12.54
CA ASP A 162 3.68 -22.76 -11.13
C ASP A 162 3.63 -21.41 -10.38
N ALA A 163 4.55 -20.49 -10.71
CA ALA A 163 4.64 -19.21 -10.03
C ALA A 163 5.35 -18.13 -10.88
N VAL A 164 5.15 -16.88 -10.49
CA VAL A 164 5.99 -15.78 -10.95
C VAL A 164 7.24 -15.72 -10.08
N ARG A 165 8.41 -15.87 -10.68
CA ARG A 165 9.69 -15.77 -9.97
C ARG A 165 10.27 -14.37 -10.07
N MET A 166 10.50 -13.74 -8.93
CA MET A 166 11.25 -12.49 -8.83
C MET A 166 12.65 -12.77 -8.33
N VAL A 167 13.64 -12.23 -9.03
CA VAL A 167 15.05 -12.27 -8.62
C VAL A 167 15.50 -10.84 -8.38
N PHE A 168 15.98 -10.57 -7.17
CA PHE A 168 16.54 -9.29 -6.78
C PHE A 168 18.04 -9.47 -6.62
N VAL A 169 18.82 -8.66 -7.32
CA VAL A 169 20.27 -8.65 -7.20
C VAL A 169 20.70 -7.29 -6.70
N ARG A 170 21.44 -7.25 -5.59
CA ARG A 170 22.01 -6.02 -5.05
C ARG A 170 23.02 -5.46 -6.04
N VAL A 171 22.91 -4.17 -6.29
CA VAL A 171 23.85 -3.39 -7.07
C VAL A 171 24.82 -2.75 -6.09
N THR A 172 26.07 -3.18 -6.15
CA THR A 172 27.19 -2.44 -5.57
C THR A 172 27.62 -1.39 -6.59
N ASP A 173 27.44 -0.11 -6.26
CA ASP A 173 27.95 0.98 -7.10
C ASP A 173 29.51 0.97 -7.00
N GLY A 174 30.16 0.13 -7.82
CA GLY A 174 31.55 0.23 -8.28
C GLY A 174 32.70 -0.13 -7.32
N VAL A 175 33.19 -1.37 -7.39
CA VAL A 175 34.55 -1.64 -7.90
C VAL A 175 34.40 -2.80 -8.90
N ALA A 176 34.90 -2.60 -10.12
CA ALA A 176 35.07 -3.68 -11.07
C ALA A 176 36.03 -4.71 -10.44
N VAL A 177 35.56 -5.92 -10.16
CA VAL A 177 36.50 -7.03 -9.94
C VAL A 177 36.97 -7.44 -11.32
N ALA A 178 38.04 -6.78 -11.79
CA ALA A 178 38.83 -7.30 -12.87
C ALA A 178 39.39 -8.65 -12.40
N SER A 179 39.03 -9.72 -13.10
CA SER A 179 39.80 -10.97 -13.12
C SER A 179 40.50 -11.03 -14.48
#